data_AF-A0A2A4YYR3-F1
#
_entry.id   AF-A0A2A4YYR3-F1
#
_cell.length_a   1.000
_cell.length_b   1.000
_cell.length_c   1.000
_cell.angle_alpha   90.00
_cell.angle_beta   90.00
_cell.angle_gamma   90.00
#
_symmetry.space_group_name_H-M   'P 1'
#
loop_
_entity.id
_entity.type
_entity.pdbx_description
1 polymer ?
#
loop_
_entity_poly.entity_id
_entity_poly.type
_entity_poly.pdbx_seq_one_letter_code
_entity_poly.pdbx_strand_id
1 'polypeptide(L)'
;MSSKKQNKNAKKKSHMFQEVLTYEQITETLTNTVDGQKINHIAVSGVDAPEGASAICASLVQTLSLSHNNILFIKVHNGAQTNPAGFVAHFEQVLKHQNKDSDGNTIQIELSTKDLPRPASTQEDLLKTMMQDLENIFDIIIWDLPPTDKSARSRMVAQYTQGVVLVVEAGKTRWQTANHTMEHFRFSGCTILGVILNKKKNYIPNWIYKLLFRDS
;
A
#
# COMPACT_ATOMS: atom_id res chain seq x y z
N MET A 1 27.95 -25.43 5.64
CA MET A 1 26.75 -25.70 4.79
C MET A 1 25.63 -24.65 4.92
N SER A 2 25.89 -23.44 5.44
CA SER A 2 24.82 -22.46 5.79
C SER A 2 24.50 -21.42 4.69
N SER A 3 25.43 -21.11 3.79
CA SER A 3 25.28 -19.98 2.85
C SER A 3 24.42 -20.28 1.60
N LYS A 4 24.25 -21.54 1.20
CA LYS A 4 23.45 -21.92 0.00
C LYS A 4 21.93 -21.99 0.25
N LYS A 5 21.47 -22.12 1.51
CA LYS A 5 20.03 -22.18 1.85
C LYS A 5 19.38 -20.80 1.96
N GLN A 6 20.09 -19.80 2.52
CA GLN A 6 19.59 -18.42 2.58
C GLN A 6 19.44 -17.78 1.18
N ASN A 7 20.35 -18.09 0.25
CA ASN A 7 20.33 -17.55 -1.11
C ASN A 7 19.23 -18.18 -2.01
N LYS A 8 18.71 -19.37 -1.66
CA LYS A 8 17.55 -19.97 -2.34
C LYS A 8 16.22 -19.34 -1.89
N ASN A 9 16.08 -18.97 -0.62
CA ASN A 9 14.87 -18.29 -0.12
C ASN A 9 14.76 -16.84 -0.63
N ALA A 10 15.89 -16.13 -0.75
CA ALA A 10 15.93 -14.79 -1.36
C ALA A 10 15.59 -14.82 -2.87
N LYS A 11 16.09 -15.82 -3.61
CA LYS A 11 15.75 -16.01 -5.04
C LYS A 11 14.31 -16.47 -5.27
N LYS A 12 13.69 -17.18 -4.34
CA LYS A 12 12.26 -17.57 -4.44
C LYS A 12 11.32 -16.39 -4.16
N LYS A 13 11.67 -15.50 -3.21
CA LYS A 13 10.96 -14.23 -2.99
C LYS A 13 11.02 -13.29 -4.20
N SER A 14 12.13 -13.30 -4.94
CA SER A 14 12.35 -12.47 -6.14
C SER A 14 11.42 -12.78 -7.32
N HIS A 15 10.78 -13.95 -7.34
CA HIS A 15 9.90 -14.37 -8.44
C HIS A 15 8.41 -14.30 -8.09
N MET A 16 8.06 -13.88 -6.87
CA MET A 16 6.72 -14.20 -6.39
C MET A 16 5.64 -13.26 -6.91
N PHE A 17 5.91 -11.99 -7.29
CA PHE A 17 4.86 -11.13 -7.85
C PHE A 17 5.39 -10.07 -8.84
N GLN A 18 5.29 -10.35 -10.13
CA GLN A 18 5.39 -9.38 -11.23
C GLN A 18 4.12 -9.44 -12.10
N GLU A 19 2.96 -9.61 -11.45
CA GLU A 19 1.68 -9.78 -12.12
C GLU A 19 0.76 -8.58 -11.90
N VAL A 20 -0.15 -8.40 -12.85
CA VAL A 20 -1.28 -7.49 -12.67
C VAL A 20 -2.22 -8.15 -11.67
N LEU A 21 -2.39 -7.52 -10.51
CA LEU A 21 -3.29 -7.98 -9.46
C LEU A 21 -4.69 -7.40 -9.65
N THR A 22 -5.70 -8.19 -9.29
CA THR A 22 -7.07 -7.71 -9.10
C THR A 22 -7.30 -7.25 -7.66
N TYR A 23 -8.40 -6.53 -7.43
CA TYR A 23 -8.78 -6.11 -6.08
C TYR A 23 -9.03 -7.31 -5.17
N GLU A 24 -9.67 -8.36 -5.70
CA GLU A 24 -10.01 -9.58 -4.96
C GLU A 24 -8.76 -10.31 -4.48
N GLN A 25 -7.73 -10.41 -5.33
CA GLN A 25 -6.46 -11.05 -4.98
C GLN A 25 -5.74 -10.34 -3.83
N ILE A 26 -5.81 -9.00 -3.78
CA ILE A 26 -5.21 -8.22 -2.70
C ILE A 26 -5.99 -8.42 -1.41
N THR A 27 -7.33 -8.35 -1.46
CA THR A 27 -8.18 -8.60 -0.30
C THR A 27 -7.91 -10.00 0.25
N GLU A 28 -7.89 -11.03 -0.60
CA GLU A 28 -7.61 -12.41 -0.20
C GLU A 28 -6.24 -12.53 0.48
N THR A 29 -5.20 -11.93 -0.12
CA THR A 29 -3.83 -11.91 0.42
C THR A 29 -3.75 -11.23 1.79
N LEU A 30 -4.53 -10.16 2.01
CA LEU A 30 -4.54 -9.44 3.29
C LEU A 30 -5.36 -10.15 4.37
N THR A 31 -6.37 -10.93 3.97
CA THR A 31 -7.21 -11.70 4.91
C THR A 31 -6.62 -13.08 5.26
N ASN A 32 -5.82 -13.66 4.38
CA ASN A 32 -5.32 -15.02 4.51
C ASN A 32 -3.79 -15.08 4.65
N THR A 33 -3.30 -16.24 5.07
CA THR A 33 -1.86 -16.52 5.08
C THR A 33 -1.45 -17.05 3.71
N VAL A 34 -0.46 -16.43 3.08
CA VAL A 34 0.11 -16.89 1.80
C VAL A 34 1.44 -17.60 2.10
N ASP A 35 1.57 -18.87 1.70
CA ASP A 35 2.76 -19.69 1.97
C ASP A 35 3.20 -19.71 3.45
N GLY A 36 2.22 -19.64 4.38
CA GLY A 36 2.46 -19.58 5.82
C GLY A 36 2.99 -18.23 6.33
N GLN A 37 3.02 -17.18 5.50
CA GLN A 37 3.34 -15.81 5.88
C GLN A 37 2.08 -14.95 5.83
N LYS A 38 1.83 -14.19 6.92
CA LYS A 38 0.75 -13.21 6.96
C LYS A 38 1.27 -11.92 6.32
N ILE A 39 0.66 -11.51 5.21
CA ILE A 39 0.90 -10.19 4.61
C ILE A 39 -0.24 -9.31 5.08
N ASN A 40 0.04 -8.39 5.99
CA ASN A 40 -0.95 -7.53 6.61
C ASN A 40 -0.47 -6.09 6.81
N HIS A 41 0.78 -5.78 6.49
CA HIS A 41 1.31 -4.42 6.55
C HIS A 41 1.86 -4.03 5.18
N ILE A 42 1.06 -3.29 4.42
CA ILE A 42 1.37 -2.96 3.03
C ILE A 42 1.35 -1.45 2.78
N ALA A 43 2.07 -1.03 1.75
CA ALA A 43 1.92 0.29 1.15
C ALA A 43 1.26 0.17 -0.23
N VAL A 44 0.45 1.16 -0.57
CA VAL A 44 -0.13 1.34 -1.89
C VAL A 44 0.33 2.70 -2.40
N SER A 45 0.84 2.74 -3.63
CA SER A 45 1.31 3.98 -4.22
C SER A 45 1.02 4.05 -5.71
N GLY A 46 0.65 5.24 -6.18
CA GLY A 46 0.50 5.52 -7.60
C GLY A 46 1.84 5.67 -8.32
N VAL A 47 1.85 5.46 -9.64
CA VAL A 47 2.99 5.77 -10.52
C VAL A 47 2.98 7.25 -11.01
N ASP A 48 1.86 7.72 -11.56
CA ASP A 48 1.59 9.12 -12.00
C ASP A 48 0.27 9.74 -11.45
N ALA A 49 0.29 10.59 -10.41
CA ALA A 49 -0.99 11.10 -9.88
C ALA A 49 -1.76 11.99 -10.91
N PRO A 50 -3.09 11.83 -11.11
CA PRO A 50 -4.02 10.96 -10.36
C PRO A 50 -4.41 9.65 -11.09
N GLU A 51 -3.85 8.52 -10.67
CA GLU A 51 -4.17 7.14 -11.11
C GLU A 51 -5.30 6.51 -10.30
N GLY A 52 -5.61 7.05 -9.11
CA GLY A 52 -6.66 6.56 -8.23
C GLY A 52 -6.20 5.67 -7.08
N ALA A 53 -4.90 5.65 -6.72
CA ALA A 53 -4.39 4.86 -5.60
C ALA A 53 -5.18 5.07 -4.29
N SER A 54 -5.44 6.31 -3.90
CA SER A 54 -6.25 6.62 -2.71
C SER A 54 -7.67 6.06 -2.77
N ALA A 55 -8.29 6.03 -3.95
CA ALA A 55 -9.63 5.46 -4.12
C ALA A 55 -9.60 3.93 -3.96
N ILE A 56 -8.56 3.29 -4.49
CA ILE A 56 -8.30 1.85 -4.29
C ILE A 56 -8.15 1.53 -2.81
N CYS A 57 -7.33 2.31 -2.09
CA CYS A 57 -7.13 2.12 -0.66
C CYS A 57 -8.44 2.26 0.12
N ALA A 58 -9.23 3.29 -0.15
CA ALA A 58 -10.52 3.49 0.51
C ALA A 58 -11.48 2.31 0.27
N SER A 59 -11.59 1.83 -0.97
CA SER A 59 -12.43 0.66 -1.29
C SER A 59 -11.91 -0.63 -0.65
N LEU A 60 -10.58 -0.81 -0.59
CA LEU A 60 -9.96 -1.96 0.06
C LEU A 60 -10.23 -1.96 1.56
N VAL A 61 -10.04 -0.83 2.24
CA VAL A 61 -10.33 -0.66 3.67
C VAL A 61 -11.81 -0.92 3.95
N GLN A 62 -12.71 -0.37 3.14
CA GLN A 62 -14.15 -0.62 3.28
C GLN A 62 -14.52 -2.09 3.10
N THR A 63 -13.86 -2.80 2.17
CA THR A 63 -14.12 -4.24 1.97
C THR A 63 -13.60 -5.06 3.13
N LEU A 64 -12.41 -4.73 3.63
CA LEU A 64 -11.77 -5.44 4.74
C LEU A 64 -12.49 -5.18 6.07
N SER A 65 -13.07 -4.00 6.28
CA SER A 65 -13.80 -3.68 7.51
C SER A 65 -15.05 -4.54 7.69
N LEU A 66 -15.70 -4.96 6.59
CA LEU A 66 -16.83 -5.90 6.60
C LEU A 66 -16.46 -7.29 7.15
N SER A 67 -15.18 -7.67 7.09
CA SER A 67 -14.67 -8.95 7.61
C SER A 67 -14.22 -8.90 9.08
N HIS A 68 -14.54 -7.81 9.80
CA HIS A 68 -14.26 -7.59 11.22
C HIS A 68 -12.76 -7.55 11.64
N ASN A 69 -11.86 -7.10 10.76
CA ASN A 69 -10.44 -6.91 11.10
C ASN A 69 -10.20 -5.55 11.79
N ASN A 70 -9.29 -5.48 12.76
CA ASN A 70 -8.80 -4.20 13.28
C ASN A 70 -7.82 -3.57 12.29
N ILE A 71 -8.28 -2.55 11.55
CA ILE A 71 -7.54 -1.96 10.43
C ILE A 71 -7.01 -0.58 10.80
N LEU A 72 -5.73 -0.35 10.53
CA LEU A 72 -5.14 0.99 10.51
C LEU A 72 -4.94 1.45 9.07
N PHE A 73 -5.65 2.50 8.68
CA PHE A 73 -5.50 3.14 7.39
C PHE A 73 -4.77 4.48 7.54
N ILE A 74 -3.60 4.61 6.93
CA ILE A 74 -2.80 5.84 6.99
C ILE A 74 -2.72 6.45 5.59
N LYS A 75 -3.41 7.56 5.42
CA LYS A 75 -3.38 8.35 4.20
C LYS A 75 -2.29 9.40 4.28
N VAL A 76 -1.34 9.35 3.36
CA VAL A 76 -0.29 10.35 3.23
C VAL A 76 -0.55 11.18 1.98
N HIS A 77 -0.66 12.50 2.11
CA HIS A 77 -0.82 13.41 0.99
C HIS A 77 0.40 14.34 0.84
N ASN A 78 0.61 14.87 -0.36
CA ASN A 78 1.58 15.94 -0.55
C ASN A 78 0.93 17.28 -0.18
N GLY A 79 1.37 17.88 0.92
CA GLY A 79 0.80 19.12 1.43
C GLY A 79 1.75 19.92 2.31
N ALA A 80 1.24 20.99 2.91
CA ALA A 80 1.92 21.66 4.02
C ALA A 80 2.02 20.72 5.23
N GLN A 81 2.90 21.02 6.17
CA GLN A 81 2.95 20.28 7.44
C GLN A 81 1.60 20.49 8.15
N THR A 82 0.95 19.40 8.55
CA THR A 82 -0.36 19.48 9.23
C THR A 82 -0.19 19.56 10.73
N ASN A 83 0.94 19.08 11.27
CA ASN A 83 1.24 19.16 12.69
C ASN A 83 2.66 19.68 12.97
N PRO A 84 2.80 20.91 13.50
CA PRO A 84 4.10 21.48 13.87
C PRO A 84 4.87 20.66 14.91
N ALA A 85 4.18 19.90 15.76
CA ALA A 85 4.79 19.05 16.77
C ALA A 85 5.48 17.81 16.18
N GLY A 86 5.29 17.55 14.89
CA GLY A 86 5.94 16.47 14.15
C GLY A 86 5.18 15.14 14.19
N PHE A 87 5.73 14.15 13.46
CA PHE A 87 5.13 12.84 13.24
C PHE A 87 4.57 12.18 14.50
N VAL A 88 5.41 12.02 15.52
CA VAL A 88 5.10 11.23 16.73
C VAL A 88 3.93 11.82 17.48
N ALA A 89 3.97 13.14 17.72
CA ALA A 89 2.91 13.84 18.44
C ALA A 89 1.59 13.79 17.67
N HIS A 90 1.62 13.94 16.34
CA HIS A 90 0.42 13.79 15.52
C HIS A 90 -0.13 12.37 15.59
N PHE A 91 0.75 11.38 15.45
CA PHE A 91 0.37 9.98 15.46
C PHE A 91 -0.24 9.56 16.81
N GLU A 92 0.40 9.94 17.93
CA GLU A 92 -0.15 9.73 19.27
C GLU A 92 -1.49 10.45 19.47
N GLN A 93 -1.61 11.69 19.00
CA GLN A 93 -2.83 12.47 19.13
C GLN A 93 -3.98 11.77 18.42
N VAL A 94 -3.77 11.30 17.19
CA VAL A 94 -4.80 10.61 16.41
C VAL A 94 -5.13 9.25 17.02
N LEU A 95 -4.13 8.50 17.49
CA LEU A 95 -4.36 7.24 18.21
C LEU A 95 -5.14 7.41 19.52
N LYS A 96 -5.01 8.56 20.20
CA LYS A 96 -5.74 8.88 21.43
C LYS A 96 -7.16 9.37 21.17
N HIS A 97 -7.38 10.11 20.09
CA HIS A 97 -8.68 10.73 19.75
C HIS A 97 -9.47 9.91 18.73
N GLN A 98 -9.38 8.57 18.80
CA GLN A 98 -9.94 7.69 17.77
C GLN A 98 -11.40 8.04 17.46
N ASN A 99 -11.62 8.59 16.26
CA ASN A 99 -12.89 8.42 15.59
C ASN A 99 -12.83 7.02 15.00
N LYS A 100 -13.26 6.04 15.80
CA LYS A 100 -13.62 4.76 15.23
C LYS A 100 -14.75 5.02 14.24
N ASP A 101 -14.64 4.47 13.04
CA ASP A 101 -15.73 4.48 12.07
C ASP A 101 -16.99 3.88 12.72
N SER A 102 -18.16 4.06 12.11
CA SER A 102 -19.45 3.60 12.66
C SER A 102 -19.48 2.10 13.03
N ASP A 103 -18.57 1.29 12.46
CA ASP A 103 -18.40 -0.14 12.72
C ASP A 103 -17.31 -0.49 13.75
N GLY A 104 -16.59 0.49 14.32
CA GLY A 104 -15.70 0.29 15.48
C GLY A 104 -14.30 -0.28 15.18
N ASN A 105 -14.05 -0.75 13.96
CA ASN A 105 -12.92 -1.62 13.60
C ASN A 105 -11.84 -0.99 12.71
N THR A 106 -12.05 0.23 12.22
CA THR A 106 -11.08 0.94 11.39
C THR A 106 -10.67 2.25 12.05
N ILE A 107 -9.37 2.53 12.03
CA ILE A 107 -8.80 3.81 12.44
C ILE A 107 -8.16 4.43 11.21
N GLN A 108 -8.59 5.64 10.87
CA GLN A 108 -8.00 6.41 9.80
C GLN A 108 -7.12 7.54 10.32
N ILE A 109 -5.92 7.67 9.77
CA ILE A 109 -4.97 8.75 10.05
C ILE A 109 -4.65 9.45 8.74
N GLU A 110 -4.67 10.77 8.72
CA GLU A 110 -4.22 11.56 7.56
C GLU A 110 -2.99 12.38 7.91
N LEU A 111 -1.94 12.25 7.09
CA LEU A 111 -0.63 12.88 7.27
C LEU A 111 -0.22 13.61 5.99
N SER A 112 0.54 14.69 6.14
CA SER A 112 1.33 15.21 5.04
C SER A 112 2.68 14.51 4.96
N THR A 113 3.25 14.42 3.75
CA THR A 113 4.65 13.99 3.58
C THR A 113 5.63 14.87 4.36
N LYS A 114 5.26 16.10 4.75
CA LYS A 114 6.09 16.94 5.63
C LYS A 114 5.98 16.59 7.12
N ASP A 115 4.93 15.89 7.53
CA ASP A 115 4.78 15.40 8.89
C ASP A 115 5.66 14.18 9.15
N LEU A 116 5.94 13.38 8.11
CA LEU A 116 6.82 12.21 8.21
C LEU A 116 8.29 12.58 8.50
N PRO A 117 9.04 11.72 9.22
CA PRO A 117 10.46 11.91 9.49
C PRO A 117 11.29 12.15 8.23
N ARG A 118 12.43 12.82 8.38
CA ARG A 118 13.40 12.93 7.29
C ARG A 118 14.18 11.61 7.15
N PRO A 119 14.44 11.11 5.93
CA PRO A 119 15.30 9.95 5.75
C PRO A 119 16.72 10.22 6.29
N ALA A 120 17.37 9.16 6.76
CA ALA A 120 18.65 9.15 7.46
C ALA A 120 18.70 10.05 8.70
N SER A 121 17.59 10.22 9.42
CA SER A 121 17.53 10.96 10.68
C SER A 121 17.16 10.04 11.85
N THR A 122 17.48 10.45 13.08
CA THR A 122 17.10 9.69 14.29
C THR A 122 15.59 9.48 14.42
N GLN A 123 14.78 10.34 13.80
CA GLN A 123 13.32 10.19 13.79
C GLN A 123 12.86 9.03 12.88
N GLU A 124 13.68 8.59 11.92
CA GLU A 124 13.40 7.42 11.09
C GLU A 124 13.47 6.13 11.91
N ASP A 125 14.46 5.99 12.78
CA ASP A 125 14.59 4.83 13.68
C ASP A 125 13.37 4.71 14.63
N LEU A 126 12.86 5.87 15.06
CA LEU A 126 11.64 5.93 15.86
C LEU A 126 10.41 5.49 15.06
N LEU A 127 10.25 5.97 13.81
CA LEU A 127 9.19 5.50 12.92
C LEU A 127 9.25 4.00 12.72
N LYS A 128 10.44 3.44 12.47
CA LYS A 128 10.62 2.00 12.30
C LYS A 128 10.15 1.23 13.53
N THR A 129 10.51 1.69 14.73
CA THR A 129 10.09 1.06 15.99
C THR A 129 8.58 1.16 16.17
N MET A 130 8.00 2.34 15.93
CA MET A 130 6.55 2.55 15.99
C MET A 130 5.80 1.65 15.00
N MET A 131 6.31 1.48 13.78
CA MET A 131 5.70 0.60 12.78
C MET A 131 5.66 -0.86 13.24
N GLN A 132 6.69 -1.33 13.95
CA GLN A 132 6.70 -2.67 14.57
C GLN A 132 5.68 -2.79 15.70
N ASP A 133 5.52 -1.75 16.52
CA ASP A 133 4.52 -1.75 17.58
C ASP A 133 3.09 -1.80 17.01
N LEU A 134 2.84 -1.10 15.90
CA LEU A 134 1.54 -1.11 15.23
C LEU A 134 1.15 -2.48 14.69
N GLU A 135 2.12 -3.25 14.18
CA GLU A 135 1.89 -4.62 13.71
C GLU A 135 1.36 -5.55 14.82
N ASN A 136 1.59 -5.22 16.09
CA ASN A 136 1.06 -5.97 17.24
C ASN A 136 -0.35 -5.52 17.67
N ILE A 137 -0.77 -4.32 17.24
CA ILE A 137 -2.04 -3.70 17.63
C ILE A 137 -3.10 -3.91 16.56
N PHE A 138 -2.71 -3.86 15.29
CA PHE A 138 -3.61 -3.93 14.15
C PHE A 138 -3.45 -5.23 13.39
N ASP A 139 -4.60 -5.81 13.00
CA ASP A 139 -4.61 -7.00 12.17
C ASP A 139 -4.12 -6.69 10.77
N ILE A 140 -4.43 -5.49 10.26
CA ILE A 140 -4.06 -4.99 8.93
C ILE A 140 -3.67 -3.51 9.02
N ILE A 141 -2.56 -3.13 8.37
CA ILE A 141 -2.07 -1.76 8.24
C ILE A 141 -1.90 -1.46 6.75
N ILE A 142 -2.57 -0.40 6.27
CA ILE A 142 -2.50 0.05 4.88
C ILE A 142 -2.02 1.50 4.83
N TRP A 143 -0.92 1.73 4.12
CA TRP A 143 -0.44 3.07 3.80
C TRP A 143 -0.87 3.47 2.40
N ASP A 144 -1.63 4.56 2.26
CA ASP A 144 -1.82 5.26 0.98
C ASP A 144 -0.73 6.32 0.83
N LEU A 145 0.24 6.06 -0.05
CA LEU A 145 1.43 6.88 -0.21
C LEU A 145 1.42 7.61 -1.56
N PRO A 146 1.81 8.90 -1.61
CA PRO A 146 1.95 9.60 -2.88
C PRO A 146 3.11 8.99 -3.69
N PRO A 147 3.07 9.11 -5.04
CA PRO A 147 4.08 8.52 -5.92
C PRO A 147 5.52 8.86 -5.53
N THR A 148 6.44 7.90 -5.68
CA THR A 148 7.83 8.02 -5.21
C THR A 148 8.61 9.18 -5.79
N ASP A 149 8.29 9.55 -7.03
CA ASP A 149 8.98 10.64 -7.74
C ASP A 149 8.70 11.99 -7.08
N LYS A 150 7.67 12.03 -6.23
CA LYS A 150 7.24 13.23 -5.52
C LYS A 150 7.65 13.25 -4.04
N SER A 151 8.19 12.16 -3.48
CA SER A 151 8.49 12.07 -2.04
C SER A 151 9.47 10.96 -1.66
N ALA A 152 10.67 11.36 -1.22
CA ALA A 152 11.64 10.44 -0.61
C ALA A 152 11.14 9.82 0.71
N ARG A 153 10.24 10.51 1.43
CA ARG A 153 9.65 10.00 2.69
C ARG A 153 8.63 8.90 2.45
N SER A 154 7.89 8.95 1.36
CA SER A 154 6.99 7.85 0.97
C SER A 154 7.79 6.58 0.71
N ARG A 155 8.91 6.72 0.00
CA ARG A 155 9.84 5.62 -0.24
C ARG A 155 10.43 5.07 1.06
N MET A 156 10.84 5.94 1.99
CA MET A 156 11.31 5.56 3.32
C MET A 156 10.26 4.75 4.10
N VAL A 157 9.02 5.23 4.17
CA VAL A 157 7.91 4.49 4.83
C VAL A 157 7.69 3.14 4.17
N ALA A 158 7.66 3.08 2.84
CA ALA A 158 7.44 1.85 2.10
C ALA A 158 8.51 0.77 2.36
N GLN A 159 9.76 1.15 2.69
CA GLN A 159 10.83 0.21 3.07
C GLN A 159 10.53 -0.56 4.36
N TYR A 160 9.68 0.01 5.22
CA TYR A 160 9.29 -0.57 6.50
C TYR A 160 7.97 -1.35 6.44
N THR A 161 7.36 -1.45 5.26
CA THR A 161 6.22 -2.34 5.01
C THR A 161 6.67 -3.70 4.49
N GLN A 162 5.80 -4.70 4.53
CA GLN A 162 6.09 -6.03 3.98
C GLN A 162 6.12 -6.02 2.45
N GLY A 163 5.47 -5.04 1.82
CA GLY A 163 5.64 -4.73 0.42
C GLY A 163 4.69 -3.66 -0.11
N VAL A 164 4.91 -3.31 -1.38
CA VAL A 164 4.25 -2.21 -2.07
C VAL A 164 3.40 -2.73 -3.21
N VAL A 165 2.15 -2.30 -3.26
CA VAL A 165 1.26 -2.44 -4.42
C VAL A 165 1.28 -1.14 -5.21
N LEU A 166 1.58 -1.23 -6.51
CA LEU A 166 1.58 -0.05 -7.38
C LEU A 166 0.26 0.09 -8.12
N VAL A 167 -0.21 1.33 -8.28
CA VAL A 167 -1.42 1.63 -9.04
C VAL A 167 -1.05 2.37 -10.32
N VAL A 168 -1.45 1.81 -11.45
CA VAL A 168 -1.09 2.29 -12.79
C VAL A 168 -2.36 2.58 -13.58
N GLU A 169 -2.45 3.75 -14.20
CA GLU A 169 -3.61 4.10 -15.04
C GLU A 169 -3.49 3.44 -16.41
N ALA A 170 -4.41 2.52 -16.71
CA ALA A 170 -4.43 1.75 -17.93
C ALA A 170 -4.58 2.65 -19.18
N GLY A 171 -3.70 2.44 -20.16
CA GLY A 171 -3.71 3.19 -21.43
C GLY A 171 -3.23 4.64 -21.32
N LYS A 172 -2.83 5.12 -20.13
CA LYS A 172 -2.30 6.48 -19.93
C LYS A 172 -0.86 6.47 -19.42
N THR A 173 -0.57 5.67 -18.40
CA THR A 173 0.79 5.54 -17.86
C THR A 173 1.65 4.74 -18.84
N ARG A 174 2.80 5.30 -19.24
CA ARG A 174 3.74 4.61 -20.12
C ARG A 174 4.44 3.49 -19.36
N TRP A 175 4.69 2.37 -20.03
CA TRP A 175 5.37 1.22 -19.44
C TRP A 175 6.74 1.60 -18.84
N GLN A 176 7.49 2.47 -19.50
CA GLN A 176 8.78 2.95 -19.02
C GLN A 176 8.65 3.69 -17.68
N THR A 177 7.61 4.50 -17.49
CA THR A 177 7.37 5.22 -16.23
C THR A 177 7.07 4.24 -15.11
N ALA A 178 6.15 3.29 -15.35
CA ALA A 178 5.83 2.26 -14.37
C ALA A 178 7.06 1.40 -14.02
N ASN A 179 7.87 1.01 -15.01
CA ASN A 179 9.09 0.26 -14.79
C ASN A 179 10.13 1.05 -13.99
N HIS A 180 10.30 2.34 -14.30
CA HIS A 180 11.20 3.22 -13.56
C HIS A 180 10.79 3.35 -12.09
N THR A 181 9.49 3.56 -11.80
CA THR A 181 8.97 3.61 -10.43
C THR A 181 9.16 2.28 -9.69
N MET A 182 8.90 1.14 -10.34
CA MET A 182 9.19 -0.18 -9.78
C MET A 182 10.67 -0.33 -9.41
N GLU A 183 11.57 0.10 -10.29
CA GLU A 183 13.02 0.07 -10.05
C GLU A 183 13.40 0.96 -8.87
N HIS A 184 12.84 2.16 -8.73
CA HIS A 184 13.09 3.04 -7.58
C HIS A 184 12.76 2.38 -6.24
N PHE A 185 11.59 1.74 -6.14
CA PHE A 185 11.21 1.00 -4.95
C PHE A 185 12.15 -0.18 -4.69
N ARG A 186 12.50 -0.95 -5.73
CA ARG A 186 13.43 -2.09 -5.60
C ARG A 186 14.84 -1.67 -5.18
N PHE A 187 15.37 -0.59 -5.75
CA PHE A 187 16.67 -0.03 -5.35
C PHE A 187 16.67 0.46 -3.91
N SER A 188 15.50 0.82 -3.39
CA SER A 188 15.30 1.19 -2.00
C SER A 188 15.15 -0.04 -1.09
N GLY A 189 15.15 -1.26 -1.62
CA GLY A 189 14.95 -2.48 -0.83
C GLY A 189 13.49 -2.79 -0.52
N CYS A 190 12.53 -2.10 -1.15
CA CYS A 190 11.12 -2.45 -1.03
C CYS A 190 10.80 -3.72 -1.84
N THR A 191 9.94 -4.56 -1.30
CA THR A 191 9.35 -5.68 -2.05
C THR A 191 8.13 -5.17 -2.82
N ILE A 192 8.07 -5.39 -4.13
CA ILE A 192 6.85 -5.12 -4.91
C ILE A 192 5.94 -6.35 -4.80
N LEU A 193 4.74 -6.16 -4.27
CA LEU A 193 3.71 -7.20 -4.16
C LEU A 193 2.91 -7.36 -5.45
N GLY A 194 2.87 -6.34 -6.30
CA GLY A 194 2.19 -6.40 -7.59
C GLY A 194 1.74 -5.03 -8.08
N VAL A 195 0.99 -5.04 -9.19
CA VAL A 195 0.50 -3.82 -9.83
C VAL A 195 -1.00 -3.93 -10.09
N ILE A 196 -1.78 -2.92 -9.70
CA ILE A 196 -3.18 -2.79 -10.09
C ILE A 196 -3.28 -1.89 -11.31
N LEU A 197 -3.89 -2.39 -12.39
CA LEU A 197 -4.26 -1.58 -13.54
C LEU A 197 -5.63 -0.92 -13.31
N ASN A 198 -5.63 0.38 -13.02
CA ASN A 198 -6.85 1.14 -12.79
C ASN A 198 -7.36 1.83 -14.07
N LYS A 199 -8.66 2.17 -14.11
CA LYS A 199 -9.35 2.84 -15.22
C LYS A 199 -9.21 2.10 -16.56
N LYS A 200 -9.12 0.78 -16.52
CA LYS A 200 -9.09 -0.06 -17.73
C LYS A 200 -10.37 0.18 -18.53
N LYS A 201 -10.23 0.72 -19.75
CA LYS A 201 -11.33 0.75 -20.71
C LYS A 201 -11.59 -0.69 -21.15
N ASN A 202 -12.69 -1.28 -20.70
CA ASN A 202 -13.17 -2.53 -21.26
C ASN A 202 -13.67 -2.24 -22.68
N TYR A 203 -12.81 -2.46 -23.68
CA TYR A 203 -13.19 -2.49 -25.10
C TYR A 203 -13.96 -3.78 -25.42
N ILE A 204 -14.92 -4.17 -24.59
CA ILE A 204 -15.92 -5.17 -24.98
C ILE A 204 -17.03 -4.36 -25.64
N PRO A 205 -17.19 -4.41 -26.97
CA PRO A 205 -18.29 -3.73 -27.62
C PRO A 205 -19.61 -4.24 -27.04
N ASN A 206 -20.59 -3.35 -26.87
CA ASN A 206 -21.90 -3.69 -26.32
C ASN A 206 -22.59 -4.88 -27.01
N TRP A 207 -22.24 -5.20 -28.27
CA TRP A 207 -22.77 -6.36 -28.97
C TRP A 207 -22.31 -7.69 -28.37
N ILE A 208 -21.13 -7.77 -27.75
CA ILE A 208 -20.63 -8.98 -27.07
C ILE A 208 -21.36 -9.19 -25.74
N TYR A 209 -21.64 -8.12 -24.98
CA TYR A 209 -22.49 -8.19 -23.77
C TYR A 209 -23.89 -8.73 -24.10
N LYS A 210 -24.49 -8.23 -25.20
CA LYS A 210 -25.79 -8.71 -25.67
C LYS A 210 -25.79 -10.13 -26.21
N LEU A 211 -24.63 -10.71 -26.51
CA LEU A 211 -24.49 -12.08 -27.00
C LEU A 211 -24.28 -13.08 -25.85
N LEU A 212 -23.55 -12.69 -24.81
CA LEU A 212 -23.22 -13.54 -23.67
C LEU A 212 -24.32 -13.61 -22.60
N PHE A 213 -25.17 -12.58 -22.51
CA PHE A 213 -26.26 -12.50 -21.53
C PHE A 213 -27.65 -12.55 -22.20
N ARG A 214 -27.75 -13.20 -23.37
CA ARG A 214 -29.00 -13.27 -24.15
C ARG A 214 -29.92 -14.43 -23.81
N ASP A 215 -29.75 -15.12 -22.69
CA ASP A 215 -30.63 -16.22 -22.27
C ASP A 215 -30.82 -16.26 -20.74
N SER A 216 -31.40 -15.20 -20.18
CA SER A 216 -32.01 -15.21 -18.84
C SER A 216 -33.22 -14.29 -18.83
#